data_AF-A0A7C7XXQ1-F1
#
_entry.id   AF-A0A7C7XXQ1-F1
#
_cell.length_a   1.000
_cell.length_b   1.000
_cell.length_c   1.000
_cell.angle_alpha   90.00
_cell.angle_beta   90.00
_cell.angle_gamma   90.00
#
_symmetry.space_group_name_H-M   'P 1'
#
loop_
_entity.id
_entity.type
_entity.pdbx_description
1 polymer ?
#
loop_
_entity_poly.entity_id
_entity_poly.type
_entity_poly.pdbx_seq_one_letter_code
_entity_poly.pdbx_strand_id
1 'polypeptide(L)'
;MKSDTGDDWAMWNAVDLWDTPKQVKGVKPGDTSQDVVNRYSEPFFAMALRRAAHPVMGGIAANTAIDTWGIEGGEDWEMGLLVRYRSRRDIMEMIEEMATSGLEIHSFKVAAVEKTIAFPLDPWFYPGDPRFLLGMVFTLLGLTAQLRHNARA
;
A
#
# COMPACT_ATOMS: atom_id res chain seq x y z
N MET A 1 -3.16 16.88 0.50
CA MET A 1 -4.43 16.11 0.63
C MET A 1 -5.45 16.99 1.33
N LYS A 2 -6.77 16.81 1.11
CA LYS A 2 -7.80 17.48 1.95
C LYS A 2 -7.41 17.30 3.43
N SER A 3 -7.60 18.35 4.23
CA SER A 3 -7.24 18.48 5.66
C SER A 3 -7.00 17.16 6.40
N ASP A 4 -5.90 17.08 7.15
CA ASP A 4 -5.58 15.90 7.96
C ASP A 4 -6.61 15.71 9.07
N THR A 5 -7.35 14.59 9.02
CA THR A 5 -8.36 14.23 10.03
C THR A 5 -7.73 13.61 11.27
N GLY A 6 -6.47 13.15 11.18
CA GLY A 6 -5.80 12.36 12.22
C GLY A 6 -6.12 10.87 12.17
N ASP A 7 -7.08 10.46 11.33
CA ASP A 7 -7.45 9.06 11.13
C ASP A 7 -6.54 8.37 10.10
N ASP A 8 -6.51 7.04 10.17
CA ASP A 8 -5.83 6.22 9.19
C ASP A 8 -6.63 6.10 7.90
N TRP A 9 -5.91 5.96 6.80
CA TRP A 9 -6.47 5.85 5.46
C TRP A 9 -5.65 4.84 4.66
N ALA A 10 -6.16 4.43 3.49
CA ALA A 10 -5.44 3.50 2.64
C ALA A 10 -5.29 4.02 1.21
N MET A 11 -4.22 3.62 0.55
CA MET A 11 -3.99 3.89 -0.87
C MET A 11 -4.08 2.59 -1.63
N TRP A 12 -5.07 2.49 -2.51
CA TRP A 12 -5.14 1.43 -3.50
C TRP A 12 -4.23 1.78 -4.67
N ASN A 13 -3.38 0.85 -5.06
CA ASN A 13 -2.47 0.98 -6.19
C ASN A 13 -2.69 -0.16 -7.16
N ALA A 14 -2.81 0.17 -8.44
CA ALA A 14 -2.61 -0.75 -9.55
C ALA A 14 -1.35 -0.30 -10.29
N VAL A 15 -0.46 -1.23 -10.61
CA VAL A 15 0.84 -0.95 -11.22
C VAL A 15 1.04 -1.89 -12.41
N ASP A 16 1.53 -1.32 -13.49
CA ASP A 16 1.96 -2.01 -14.70
C ASP A 16 3.40 -1.59 -14.96
N LEU A 17 4.29 -2.57 -15.17
CA LEU A 17 5.70 -2.31 -15.43
C LEU A 17 5.99 -2.37 -16.92
N TRP A 18 7.03 -1.66 -17.36
CA TRP A 18 7.53 -1.85 -18.70
C TRP A 18 8.07 -3.27 -18.87
N ASP A 19 7.93 -3.85 -20.07
CA ASP A 19 8.65 -5.09 -20.43
C ASP A 19 10.17 -4.95 -20.23
N THR A 20 10.71 -3.77 -20.51
CA THR A 20 12.12 -3.42 -20.33
C THR A 20 12.23 -2.05 -19.68
N PRO A 21 12.96 -1.92 -18.55
CA PRO A 21 13.03 -0.67 -17.84
C PRO A 21 13.80 0.38 -18.64
N LYS A 22 13.39 1.64 -18.50
CA LYS A 22 14.10 2.77 -19.09
C LYS A 22 15.51 2.85 -18.50
N GLN A 23 16.48 3.11 -19.36
CA GLN A 23 17.88 3.23 -18.95
C GLN A 23 18.12 4.59 -18.31
N VAL A 24 18.11 4.62 -16.98
CA VAL A 24 18.45 5.78 -16.15
C VAL A 24 19.68 5.48 -15.30
N LYS A 25 20.26 6.51 -14.68
CA LYS A 25 21.41 6.34 -13.78
C LYS A 25 21.09 5.32 -12.68
N GLY A 26 21.87 4.24 -12.60
CA GLY A 26 21.70 3.18 -11.60
C GLY A 26 20.91 1.97 -12.08
N VAL A 27 20.31 2.00 -13.28
CA VAL A 27 19.79 0.82 -13.99
C VAL A 27 20.94 0.19 -14.79
N LYS A 28 21.16 -1.10 -14.63
CA LYS A 28 22.20 -1.87 -15.32
C LYS A 28 21.61 -2.52 -16.57
N PRO A 29 22.42 -2.73 -17.62
CA PRO A 29 22.02 -3.57 -18.74
C PRO A 29 21.63 -4.96 -18.24
N GLY A 30 20.44 -5.42 -18.62
CA GLY A 30 19.88 -6.71 -18.20
C GLY A 30 19.06 -6.70 -16.92
N ASP A 31 18.94 -5.56 -16.22
CA ASP A 31 17.97 -5.44 -15.12
C ASP A 31 16.54 -5.59 -15.66
N THR A 32 15.71 -6.36 -14.96
CA THR A 32 14.26 -6.41 -15.23
C THR A 32 13.55 -5.21 -14.62
N SER A 33 12.36 -4.86 -15.10
CA SER A 33 11.57 -3.79 -14.46
C SER A 33 11.20 -4.13 -13.01
N GLN A 34 11.05 -5.40 -12.68
CA GLN A 34 10.85 -5.84 -11.30
C GLN A 34 12.08 -5.53 -10.43
N ASP A 35 13.29 -5.80 -10.92
CA ASP A 35 14.52 -5.47 -10.18
C ASP A 35 14.66 -3.96 -9.97
N VAL A 36 14.31 -3.18 -10.99
CA VAL A 36 14.38 -1.72 -10.92
C VAL A 36 13.33 -1.15 -9.97
N VAL A 37 12.06 -1.60 -10.04
CA VAL A 37 11.03 -1.12 -9.13
C VAL A 37 11.32 -1.53 -7.68
N ASN A 38 11.96 -2.67 -7.44
CA ASN A 38 12.38 -3.11 -6.10
C ASN A 38 13.38 -2.12 -5.45
N ARG A 39 14.29 -1.55 -6.24
CA ARG A 39 15.23 -0.50 -5.77
C ARG A 39 14.52 0.79 -5.35
N TYR A 40 13.30 1.02 -5.84
CA TYR A 40 12.41 2.07 -5.34
C TYR A 40 11.58 1.61 -4.14
N SER A 41 10.93 0.45 -4.23
CA SER A 41 9.92 0.02 -3.26
C SER A 41 10.53 -0.37 -1.92
N GLU A 42 11.70 -1.01 -1.89
CA GLU A 42 12.37 -1.40 -0.64
C GLU A 42 12.64 -0.21 0.30
N PRO A 43 13.37 0.85 -0.12
CA PRO A 43 13.59 2.00 0.74
C PRO A 43 12.28 2.74 1.04
N PHE A 44 11.36 2.82 0.08
CA PHE A 44 10.04 3.41 0.30
C PHE A 44 9.27 2.71 1.44
N PHE A 45 9.19 1.38 1.42
CA PHE A 45 8.52 0.62 2.47
C PHE A 45 9.25 0.68 3.80
N ALA A 46 10.58 0.75 3.80
CA ALA A 46 11.34 0.95 5.03
C ALA A 46 10.99 2.31 5.70
N MET A 47 10.88 3.39 4.92
CA MET A 47 10.43 4.70 5.42
C MET A 47 8.96 4.68 5.85
N ALA A 48 8.10 3.99 5.09
CA ALA A 48 6.68 3.86 5.40
C ALA A 48 6.47 3.14 6.75
N LEU A 49 7.17 2.02 6.95
CA LEU A 49 7.05 1.21 8.17
C LEU A 49 7.47 1.98 9.43
N ARG A 50 8.52 2.80 9.35
CA ARG A 50 8.94 3.70 10.45
C ARG A 50 7.86 4.70 10.86
N ARG A 51 6.91 4.99 9.97
CA ARG A 51 5.76 5.88 10.19
C ARG A 51 4.45 5.13 10.44
N ALA A 52 4.54 3.84 10.80
CA ALA A 52 3.40 2.95 11.01
C ALA A 52 2.47 2.82 9.79
N ALA A 53 3.02 3.03 8.59
CA ALA A 53 2.37 2.67 7.33
C ALA A 53 2.82 1.28 6.90
N HIS A 54 1.89 0.46 6.42
CA HIS A 54 2.18 -0.93 6.06
C HIS A 54 1.27 -1.45 4.96
N PRO A 55 1.73 -2.40 4.13
CA PRO A 55 0.87 -3.17 3.24
C PRO A 55 -0.25 -3.86 4.02
N VAL A 56 -1.45 -3.87 3.46
CA VAL A 56 -2.62 -4.61 3.97
C VAL A 56 -2.97 -5.75 3.03
N MET A 57 -2.82 -5.52 1.73
CA MET A 57 -3.08 -6.49 0.68
C MET A 57 -2.08 -6.26 -0.46
N GLY A 58 -1.65 -7.33 -1.12
CA GLY A 58 -0.90 -7.28 -2.36
C GLY A 58 -1.13 -8.55 -3.19
N GLY A 59 -0.98 -8.46 -4.50
CA GLY A 59 -1.12 -9.60 -5.40
C GLY A 59 -0.72 -9.30 -6.83
N ILE A 60 -0.49 -10.36 -7.60
CA ILE A 60 -0.26 -10.31 -9.05
C ILE A 60 -1.63 -10.40 -9.73
N ALA A 61 -1.81 -9.66 -10.82
CA ALA A 61 -3.03 -9.73 -11.61
C ALA A 61 -3.23 -11.14 -12.17
N ALA A 62 -4.41 -11.71 -11.94
CA ALA A 62 -4.77 -13.02 -12.48
C ALA A 62 -5.27 -12.95 -13.93
N ASN A 63 -5.72 -11.77 -14.37
CA ASN A 63 -6.21 -11.48 -15.70
C ASN A 63 -6.28 -9.95 -15.89
N THR A 64 -6.66 -9.51 -17.10
CA THR A 64 -7.03 -8.12 -17.38
C THR A 64 -8.21 -7.68 -16.50
N ALA A 65 -8.38 -6.37 -16.35
CA ALA A 65 -9.53 -5.77 -15.67
C ALA A 65 -10.84 -6.27 -16.31
N ILE A 66 -11.77 -6.72 -15.47
CA ILE A 66 -13.06 -7.29 -15.91
C ILE A 66 -14.00 -6.18 -16.42
N ASP A 67 -13.90 -4.98 -15.84
CA ASP A 67 -14.71 -3.82 -16.20
C ASP A 67 -13.85 -2.55 -16.14
N THR A 68 -13.87 -1.80 -17.24
CA THR A 68 -13.22 -0.50 -17.38
C THR A 68 -14.21 0.45 -18.05
N TRP A 69 -14.59 1.52 -17.35
CA TRP A 69 -15.52 2.51 -17.88
C TRP A 69 -14.96 3.92 -17.69
N GLY A 70 -14.76 4.63 -18.81
CA GLY A 70 -14.30 6.02 -18.80
C GLY A 70 -12.81 6.18 -18.51
N ILE A 71 -12.06 5.08 -18.59
CA ILE A 71 -10.60 5.03 -18.42
C ILE A 71 -10.03 4.41 -19.69
N GLU A 72 -9.10 5.10 -20.34
CA GLU A 72 -8.39 4.61 -21.53
C GLU A 72 -7.04 4.00 -21.09
N GLY A 73 -6.72 2.80 -21.56
CA GLY A 73 -5.46 2.11 -21.26
C GLY A 73 -5.36 1.52 -19.85
N GLY A 74 -6.50 1.37 -19.16
CA GLY A 74 -6.60 0.86 -17.79
C GLY A 74 -6.97 -0.62 -17.69
N GLU A 75 -6.89 -1.37 -18.79
CA GLU A 75 -7.32 -2.77 -18.89
C GLU A 75 -6.26 -3.73 -18.31
N ASP A 76 -4.99 -3.51 -18.63
CA ASP A 76 -3.90 -4.39 -18.21
C ASP A 76 -3.19 -3.84 -16.98
N TRP A 77 -2.92 -4.71 -16.01
CA TRP A 77 -2.14 -4.42 -14.81
C TRP A 77 -1.32 -5.66 -14.46
N GLU A 78 -0.13 -5.48 -13.91
CA GLU A 78 0.68 -6.61 -13.41
C GLU A 78 0.43 -6.90 -11.94
N MET A 79 0.23 -5.84 -11.13
CA MET A 79 0.11 -5.99 -9.68
C MET A 79 -0.84 -4.99 -9.04
N GLY A 80 -1.46 -5.43 -7.95
CA GLY A 80 -2.30 -4.61 -7.07
C GLY A 80 -1.73 -4.55 -5.66
N LEU A 81 -1.80 -3.39 -5.02
CA LEU A 81 -1.32 -3.18 -3.65
C LEU A 81 -2.18 -2.18 -2.89
N LEU A 82 -2.61 -2.57 -1.69
CA LEU A 82 -3.25 -1.68 -0.72
C LEU A 82 -2.28 -1.38 0.43
N VAL A 83 -1.92 -0.11 0.60
CA VAL A 83 -1.06 0.35 1.69
C VAL A 83 -1.87 1.20 2.65
N ARG A 84 -1.87 0.84 3.94
CA ARG A 84 -2.42 1.68 5.00
C ARG A 84 -1.39 2.71 5.43
N TYR A 85 -1.83 3.94 5.63
CA TYR A 85 -1.08 5.00 6.26
C TYR A 85 -1.75 5.43 7.57
N ARG A 86 -0.95 5.66 8.61
CA ARG A 86 -1.46 6.09 9.92
C ARG A 86 -2.12 7.46 9.88
N SER A 87 -1.62 8.40 9.07
CA SER A 87 -2.19 9.73 8.90
C SER A 87 -1.81 10.33 7.53
N ARG A 88 -2.44 11.44 7.14
CA ARG A 88 -2.05 12.17 5.92
C ARG A 88 -0.76 12.94 6.11
N ARG A 89 -0.46 13.38 7.33
CA ARG A 89 0.81 14.00 7.67
C ARG A 89 1.99 13.06 7.39
N ASP A 90 1.87 11.78 7.77
CA ASP A 90 2.97 10.81 7.64
C ASP A 90 3.43 10.63 6.18
N ILE A 91 2.50 10.58 5.22
CA ILE A 91 2.87 10.49 3.80
C ILE A 91 3.52 11.78 3.30
N MET A 92 3.06 12.95 3.77
CA MET A 92 3.65 14.23 3.38
C MET A 92 5.08 14.38 3.92
N GLU A 93 5.30 14.02 5.18
CA GLU A 93 6.65 13.98 5.79
C GLU A 93 7.56 12.98 5.07
N MET A 94 7.04 11.83 4.63
CA MET A 94 7.82 10.87 3.86
C MET A 94 8.18 11.39 2.46
N ILE A 95 7.26 12.09 1.79
CA ILE A 95 7.51 12.75 0.50
C ILE A 95 8.58 13.83 0.66
N GLU A 96 8.50 14.63 1.73
CA GLU A 96 9.49 15.66 2.04
C GLU A 96 10.87 15.05 2.36
N GLU A 97 10.92 13.97 3.15
CA GLU A 97 12.18 13.24 3.41
C GLU A 97 12.77 12.70 2.11
N MET A 98 11.97 12.12 1.22
CA MET A 98 12.45 11.67 -0.10
C MET A 98 12.98 12.82 -0.96
N ALA A 99 12.30 13.97 -0.95
CA ALA A 99 12.70 15.13 -1.73
C ALA A 99 14.00 15.79 -1.20
N THR A 100 14.24 15.74 0.11
CA THR A 100 15.36 16.43 0.77
C THR A 100 16.58 15.56 1.02
N SER A 101 16.41 14.24 1.17
CA SER A 101 17.49 13.30 1.48
C SER A 101 18.45 13.02 0.31
N GLY A 102 18.13 13.50 -0.90
CA GLY A 102 18.91 13.21 -2.12
C GLY A 102 18.85 11.73 -2.54
N LEU A 103 17.96 10.95 -1.91
CA LEU A 103 17.62 9.59 -2.35
C LEU A 103 16.82 9.70 -3.65
N GLU A 104 17.53 9.69 -4.78
CA GLU A 104 16.97 9.71 -6.15
C GLU A 104 16.23 8.39 -6.52
N ILE A 105 15.60 7.72 -5.54
CA ILE A 105 14.92 6.44 -5.72
C ILE A 105 13.69 6.57 -6.62
N HIS A 106 13.11 7.77 -6.75
CA HIS A 106 11.96 8.00 -7.62
C HIS A 106 12.30 7.80 -9.09
N SER A 107 13.56 8.01 -9.48
CA SER A 107 14.03 7.70 -10.83
C SER A 107 13.84 6.24 -11.20
N PHE A 108 13.99 5.31 -10.24
CA PHE A 108 13.74 3.89 -10.46
C PHE A 108 12.24 3.60 -10.65
N LYS A 109 11.34 4.28 -9.92
CA LYS A 109 9.89 4.18 -10.17
C LYS A 109 9.55 4.60 -11.59
N VAL A 110 10.04 5.77 -12.02
CA VAL A 110 9.79 6.31 -13.37
C VAL A 110 10.39 5.42 -14.47
N ALA A 111 11.50 4.75 -14.17
CA ALA A 111 12.16 3.86 -15.11
C ALA A 111 11.46 2.52 -15.28
N ALA A 112 10.89 1.96 -14.21
CA ALA A 112 10.27 0.64 -14.21
C ALA A 112 8.77 0.66 -14.50
N VAL A 113 8.04 1.67 -14.02
CA VAL A 113 6.58 1.73 -14.11
C VAL A 113 6.15 2.31 -15.45
N GLU A 114 5.33 1.57 -16.19
CA GLU A 114 4.68 2.05 -17.42
C GLU A 114 3.50 2.94 -17.07
N LYS A 115 2.60 2.41 -16.26
CA LYS A 115 1.42 3.12 -15.77
C LYS A 115 1.07 2.68 -14.37
N THR A 116 0.41 3.58 -13.63
CA THR A 116 -0.07 3.28 -12.29
C THR A 116 -1.27 4.15 -11.96
N ILE A 117 -2.24 3.58 -11.25
CA ILE A 117 -3.29 4.34 -10.57
C ILE A 117 -3.01 4.23 -9.07
N ALA A 118 -3.00 5.36 -8.38
CA ALA A 118 -2.89 5.44 -6.93
C ALA A 118 -4.09 6.24 -6.40
N PHE A 119 -5.03 5.54 -5.75
CA PHE A 119 -6.30 6.11 -5.31
C PHE A 119 -6.40 6.09 -3.78
N PRO A 120 -6.50 7.27 -3.13
CA PRO A 120 -6.69 7.33 -1.68
C PRO A 120 -8.14 7.00 -1.30
N LEU A 121 -8.29 6.07 -0.35
CA LEU A 121 -9.55 5.63 0.25
C LEU A 121 -9.67 6.21 1.66
N ASP A 122 -10.67 7.08 1.86
CA ASP A 122 -11.10 7.57 3.17
C ASP A 122 -12.58 8.02 3.12
N PRO A 123 -13.48 7.46 3.95
CA PRO A 123 -13.23 6.34 4.86
C PRO A 123 -12.91 5.05 4.12
N TRP A 124 -12.20 4.15 4.79
CA TRP A 124 -11.88 2.83 4.28
C TRP A 124 -12.28 1.78 5.32
N PHE A 125 -12.59 0.57 4.87
CA PHE A 125 -13.04 -0.50 5.75
C PHE A 125 -12.20 -1.76 5.51
N TYR A 126 -11.63 -2.28 6.58
CA TYR A 126 -10.84 -3.49 6.56
C TYR A 126 -11.25 -4.40 7.72
N PRO A 127 -11.97 -5.51 7.47
CA PRO A 127 -12.42 -6.44 8.52
C PRO A 127 -11.27 -7.08 9.31
N GLY A 128 -10.08 -7.13 8.72
CA GLY A 128 -8.88 -7.64 9.38
C GLY A 128 -8.17 -6.61 10.25
N ASP A 129 -8.78 -5.45 10.54
CA ASP A 129 -8.21 -4.46 11.45
C ASP A 129 -7.92 -5.11 12.81
N PRO A 130 -6.67 -5.07 13.31
CA PRO A 130 -6.32 -5.63 14.60
C PRO A 130 -7.19 -5.12 15.75
N ARG A 131 -7.65 -3.85 15.69
CA ARG A 131 -8.56 -3.26 16.68
C ARG A 131 -9.88 -4.01 16.72
N PHE A 132 -10.46 -4.29 15.56
CA PHE A 132 -11.71 -5.04 15.44
C PHE A 132 -11.54 -6.50 15.89
N LEU A 133 -10.47 -7.16 15.44
CA LEU A 133 -10.15 -8.54 15.83
C LEU A 133 -9.95 -8.68 17.34
N LEU A 134 -9.22 -7.75 17.98
CA LEU A 134 -9.05 -7.73 19.43
C LEU A 134 -10.38 -7.50 20.15
N GLY A 135 -11.23 -6.60 19.63
CA GLY A 135 -12.59 -6.41 20.15
C GLY A 135 -13.42 -7.70 20.11
N MET A 136 -13.35 -8.45 19.01
CA MET A 136 -14.00 -9.76 18.90
C MET A 136 -13.43 -10.77 19.90
N VAL A 137 -12.10 -10.85 20.04
CA VAL A 137 -11.44 -11.74 21.01
C VAL A 137 -11.86 -11.42 22.44
N PHE A 138 -11.83 -10.14 22.83
CA PHE A 138 -12.26 -9.73 24.18
C PHE A 138 -13.74 -9.98 24.43
N THR A 139 -14.58 -9.81 23.40
CA THR A 139 -16.01 -10.13 23.49
C THR A 139 -16.21 -11.64 23.74
N LEU A 140 -15.52 -12.50 22.99
CA LEU A 140 -15.59 -13.95 23.18
C LEU A 140 -15.10 -14.37 24.57
N LEU A 141 -14.00 -13.77 25.06
CA LEU A 141 -13.49 -14.02 26.41
C LEU A 141 -14.49 -13.58 27.48
N GLY A 142 -15.10 -12.40 27.33
CA GLY A 142 -16.12 -11.87 28.23
C GLY A 142 -17.36 -12.76 28.30
N LEU A 143 -17.88 -13.19 27.15
CA LEU A 143 -19.02 -14.11 27.07
C LEU A 143 -18.70 -15.47 27.71
N THR A 144 -17.49 -15.99 27.50
CA THR A 144 -17.04 -17.24 28.11
C THR A 144 -16.96 -17.13 29.64
N ALA A 145 -16.44 -16.00 30.15
CA ALA A 145 -16.39 -15.73 31.59
C ALA A 145 -17.80 -15.64 32.19
N GLN A 146 -18.72 -14.94 31.51
CA GLN A 146 -20.12 -14.82 31.93
C GLN A 146 -20.82 -16.19 31.98
N LEU A 147 -20.66 -17.03 30.95
CA LEU A 147 -21.23 -18.37 30.92
C LEU A 147 -20.75 -19.22 32.10
N ARG A 148 -19.45 -19.16 32.42
CA ARG A 148 -18.87 -19.87 33.58
C ARG A 148 -19.38 -19.37 34.91
N HIS A 149 -19.62 -18.05 35.04
CA HIS A 149 -20.21 -17.48 36.24
C HIS A 149 -21.64 -18.00 36.44
N ASN A 150 -22.46 -17.93 35.39
CA ASN A 150 -23.86 -18.39 35.45
C ASN A 150 -23.99 -19.89 35.73
N ALA A 151 -23.03 -20.72 35.33
CA ALA A 151 -23.03 -22.16 35.61
C ALA A 151 -22.59 -22.52 37.05
N ARG A 152 -22.01 -21.57 37.78
CA ARG A 152 -21.57 -21.74 39.18
C ARG A 152 -22.52 -21.11 40.20
N ALA A 153 -23.42 -20.23 39.73
CA ALA A 153 -24.51 -19.65 40.51
C ALA A 153 -25.73 -20.58 40.52
#